data_AF-A0A450S8H5-F1
#
_entry.id   AF-A0A450S8H5-F1
#
_cell.length_a   1.000
_cell.length_b   1.000
_cell.length_c   1.000
_cell.angle_alpha   90.00
_cell.angle_beta   90.00
_cell.angle_gamma   90.00
#
_symmetry.space_group_name_H-M   'P 1'
#
loop_
_entity.id
_entity.type
_entity.pdbx_description
1 polymer ?
#
loop_
_entity_poly.entity_id
_entity_poly.type
_entity_poly.pdbx_seq_one_letter_code
_entity_poly.pdbx_strand_id
1 'polypeptide(L)'
;MVAKLTRWFLFGAVIASLPIWFNLYRLIIPGSEPVMLLIASCSHGEPLLVSAAISGAALGVLLGSGSRMLVAKAVAGIGCAVVLVLASIGFAYVAGNPDRVLPLDPESIALASLAMLSFGIVSSGSCIALAEYR
;
A
#
# COMPACT_ATOMS: atom_id res chain seq x y z
N MET A 1 3.83 -15.03 16.95
CA MET A 1 4.61 -14.59 15.76
C MET A 1 3.91 -14.91 14.44
N VAL A 2 3.94 -16.16 13.95
CA VAL A 2 3.40 -16.50 12.62
C VAL A 2 1.89 -16.25 12.52
N ALA A 3 1.09 -16.71 13.47
CA ALA A 3 -0.38 -16.63 13.37
C ALA A 3 -0.93 -15.19 13.20
N LYS A 4 -0.40 -14.20 13.92
CA LYS A 4 -0.84 -12.79 13.78
C LYS A 4 -0.34 -12.16 12.49
N LEU A 5 0.91 -12.43 12.10
CA LEU A 5 1.47 -11.94 10.85
C LEU A 5 0.71 -12.54 9.65
N THR A 6 0.42 -13.83 9.67
CA THR A 6 -0.37 -14.54 8.67
C THR A 6 -1.81 -14.01 8.62
N ARG A 7 -2.45 -13.75 9.78
CA ARG A 7 -3.79 -13.15 9.84
C ARG A 7 -3.79 -11.73 9.24
N TRP A 8 -2.80 -10.90 9.58
CA TRP A 8 -2.69 -9.57 8.98
C TRP A 8 -2.43 -9.64 7.48
N PHE A 9 -1.58 -10.56 7.02
CA PHE A 9 -1.30 -10.71 5.61
C PHE A 9 -2.56 -11.15 4.84
N LEU A 10 -3.28 -12.16 5.33
CA LEU A 10 -4.48 -12.69 4.69
C LEU A 10 -5.68 -11.74 4.75
N PHE A 11 -5.94 -11.11 5.89
CA PHE A 11 -7.14 -10.29 6.07
C PHE A 11 -6.90 -8.78 5.91
N GLY A 12 -5.66 -8.33 6.04
CA GLY A 12 -5.25 -6.96 5.80
C GLY A 12 -4.73 -6.80 4.37
N ALA A 13 -3.54 -7.33 4.09
CA ALA A 13 -2.85 -7.08 2.82
C ALA A 13 -3.56 -7.70 1.59
N VAL A 14 -4.03 -8.95 1.69
CA VAL A 14 -4.70 -9.63 0.55
C VAL A 14 -6.09 -9.05 0.29
N ILE A 15 -6.88 -8.79 1.33
CA ILE A 15 -8.20 -8.16 1.16
C ILE A 15 -8.05 -6.72 0.68
N ALA A 16 -7.10 -5.95 1.21
CA ALA A 16 -6.87 -4.58 0.74
C ALA A 16 -6.36 -4.52 -0.70
N SER A 17 -5.73 -5.58 -1.22
CA SER A 17 -5.35 -5.68 -2.63
C SER A 17 -6.47 -6.18 -3.56
N LEU A 18 -7.69 -6.46 -3.05
CA LEU A 18 -8.86 -6.82 -3.88
C LEU A 18 -9.12 -5.89 -5.08
N PRO A 19 -9.00 -4.55 -4.99
CA PRO A 19 -9.21 -3.66 -6.14
C PRO A 19 -8.24 -3.99 -7.28
N ILE A 20 -6.98 -4.29 -6.93
CA ILE A 20 -5.93 -4.67 -7.86
C ILE A 20 -6.28 -6.02 -8.50
N TRP A 21 -6.73 -7.00 -7.71
CA TRP A 21 -7.17 -8.31 -8.21
C TRP A 21 -8.36 -8.23 -9.15
N PHE A 22 -9.33 -7.36 -8.87
CA PHE A 22 -10.51 -7.18 -9.70
C PHE A 22 -10.14 -6.60 -11.08
N ASN A 23 -9.21 -5.65 -11.09
CA ASN A 23 -8.65 -5.13 -12.33
C ASN A 23 -7.77 -6.16 -13.06
N LEU A 24 -7.05 -7.01 -12.32
CA LEU A 24 -6.31 -8.14 -12.91
C LEU A 24 -7.25 -9.17 -13.55
N TYR A 25 -8.40 -9.44 -12.95
CA TYR A 25 -9.39 -10.38 -13.47
C TYR A 25 -9.97 -9.93 -14.82
N ARG A 26 -10.08 -8.61 -15.05
CA ARG A 26 -10.49 -8.05 -16.34
C ARG A 26 -9.52 -8.39 -17.49
N LEU A 27 -8.27 -8.75 -17.19
CA LEU A 27 -7.25 -9.18 -18.16
C LEU A 27 -7.51 -10.58 -18.73
N ILE A 28 -8.31 -11.40 -18.05
CA ILE A 28 -8.64 -12.76 -18.47
C ILE A 28 -9.71 -12.72 -19.59
N ILE A 29 -10.31 -11.56 -19.84
CA ILE A 29 -11.24 -11.34 -20.97
C ILE A 29 -10.42 -11.28 -22.27
N PRO A 30 -10.66 -12.20 -23.23
CA PRO A 30 -9.89 -12.25 -24.47
C PRO A 30 -10.03 -10.95 -25.27
N GLY A 31 -8.90 -10.32 -25.62
CA GLY A 31 -8.83 -9.09 -26.42
C GLY A 31 -8.22 -7.87 -25.72
N SER A 32 -7.75 -8.01 -24.47
CA SER A 32 -7.14 -6.92 -23.71
C SER A 32 -5.61 -7.07 -23.59
N GLU A 33 -4.88 -6.02 -23.96
CA GLU A 33 -3.42 -5.90 -23.77
C GLU A 33 -3.10 -5.84 -22.27
N PRO A 34 -2.44 -6.87 -21.71
CA PRO A 34 -2.47 -7.05 -20.27
C PRO A 34 -1.66 -6.02 -19.48
N VAL A 35 -0.62 -5.48 -20.11
CA VAL A 35 0.23 -4.44 -19.54
C VAL A 35 -0.52 -3.10 -19.50
N MET A 36 -1.30 -2.79 -20.55
CA MET A 36 -2.01 -1.52 -20.68
C MET A 36 -3.15 -1.37 -19.67
N LEU A 37 -3.85 -2.47 -19.35
CA LEU A 37 -4.91 -2.50 -18.34
C LEU A 37 -4.36 -2.41 -16.90
N LEU A 38 -3.19 -3.00 -16.65
CA LEU A 38 -2.49 -2.88 -15.37
C LEU A 38 -2.02 -1.43 -15.14
N ILE A 39 -1.46 -0.79 -16.18
CA ILE A 39 -1.08 0.62 -16.16
C ILE A 39 -2.31 1.49 -15.95
N ALA A 40 -3.41 1.24 -16.67
CA ALA A 40 -4.66 1.99 -16.50
C ALA A 40 -5.17 1.89 -15.05
N SER A 41 -5.16 0.71 -14.46
CA SER A 41 -5.63 0.50 -13.09
C SER A 41 -4.72 1.16 -12.05
N CYS A 42 -3.40 1.00 -12.19
CA CYS A 42 -2.44 1.64 -11.29
C CYS A 42 -2.38 3.17 -11.48
N SER A 43 -2.75 3.68 -12.66
CA SER A 43 -2.74 5.12 -12.95
C SER A 43 -3.85 5.91 -12.23
N HIS A 44 -4.86 5.24 -11.68
CA HIS A 44 -5.90 5.88 -10.85
C HIS A 44 -5.49 6.03 -9.38
N GLY A 45 -4.28 5.60 -8.99
CA GLY A 45 -3.78 5.74 -7.63
C GLY A 45 -4.39 4.76 -6.62
N GLU A 46 -5.21 3.81 -7.06
CA GLU A 46 -5.72 2.70 -6.23
C GLU A 46 -4.63 2.02 -5.36
N PRO A 47 -3.45 1.64 -5.91
CA PRO A 47 -2.36 1.07 -5.11
C PRO A 47 -1.83 1.99 -4.00
N LEU A 48 -1.88 3.32 -4.18
CA LEU A 48 -1.48 4.27 -3.13
C LEU A 48 -2.48 4.25 -1.97
N LEU A 49 -3.77 4.19 -2.28
CA LEU A 49 -4.82 4.12 -1.28
C LEU A 49 -4.75 2.82 -0.47
N VAL A 50 -4.45 1.69 -1.14
CA VAL A 50 -4.19 0.40 -0.49
C VAL A 50 -2.97 0.48 0.42
N SER A 51 -1.87 1.09 -0.04
CA SER A 51 -0.65 1.28 0.76
C SER A 51 -0.92 2.10 2.03
N ALA A 52 -1.69 3.19 1.91
CA ALA A 52 -2.09 4.01 3.05
C ALA A 52 -2.95 3.24 4.06
N ALA A 53 -3.92 2.45 3.58
CA ALA A 53 -4.79 1.65 4.44
C ALA A 53 -4.01 0.58 5.23
N ILE A 54 -3.13 -0.17 4.54
CA ILE A 54 -2.30 -1.20 5.17
C ILE A 54 -1.34 -0.58 6.21
N SER A 55 -0.72 0.55 5.86
CA SER A 55 0.20 1.28 6.74
C SER A 55 -0.51 1.82 7.98
N GLY A 56 -1.71 2.39 7.81
CA GLY A 56 -2.51 2.91 8.92
C GLY A 56 -2.95 1.81 9.88
N ALA A 57 -3.37 0.67 9.36
CA ALA A 57 -3.71 -0.49 10.17
C ALA A 57 -2.51 -1.02 10.97
N ALA A 58 -1.33 -1.13 10.35
CA ALA A 58 -0.11 -1.58 11.02
C ALA A 58 0.38 -0.61 12.10
N LEU A 59 0.29 0.70 11.84
CA LEU A 59 0.55 1.76 12.82
C LEU A 59 -0.36 1.65 14.04
N GLY A 60 -1.67 1.44 13.84
CA GLY A 60 -2.63 1.25 14.94
C GLY A 60 -2.26 0.05 15.83
N VAL A 61 -1.86 -1.06 15.23
CA VAL A 61 -1.39 -2.26 15.96
C VAL A 61 -0.09 -1.98 16.73
N LEU A 62 0.84 -1.24 16.13
CA LEU A 62 2.11 -0.88 16.75
C LEU A 62 1.92 0.06 17.95
N LEU A 63 1.07 1.08 17.83
CA LEU A 63 0.76 2.03 18.90
C LEU A 63 -0.01 1.37 20.05
N GLY A 64 -0.85 0.37 19.77
CA GLY A 64 -1.54 -0.43 20.79
C GLY A 64 -0.67 -1.49 21.48
N SER A 65 0.61 -1.60 21.13
CA SER A 65 1.52 -2.61 21.69
C SER A 65 2.28 -2.08 22.93
N GLY A 66 2.75 -3.00 23.80
CA GLY A 66 3.37 -2.64 25.10
C GLY A 66 4.71 -1.90 24.99
N SER A 67 5.22 -1.41 26.13
CA SER A 67 6.40 -0.51 26.23
C SER A 67 7.78 -1.14 26.00
N ARG A 68 7.84 -2.41 25.57
CA ARG A 68 9.11 -3.07 25.23
C ARG A 68 9.61 -2.58 23.87
N MET A 69 10.91 -2.29 23.77
CA MET A 69 11.60 -1.82 22.55
C MET A 69 11.00 -0.55 21.93
N LEU A 70 10.66 0.45 22.75
CA LEU A 70 10.06 1.73 22.31
C LEU A 70 10.80 2.41 21.17
N VAL A 71 12.13 2.44 21.19
CA VAL A 71 12.94 3.10 20.15
C VAL A 71 12.77 2.42 18.79
N ALA A 72 12.84 1.08 18.74
CA ALA A 72 12.67 0.33 17.50
C ALA A 72 11.24 0.48 16.94
N LYS A 73 10.23 0.50 17.83
CA LYS A 73 8.84 0.77 17.45
C LYS A 73 8.64 2.19 16.95
N ALA A 74 9.27 3.18 17.58
CA ALA A 74 9.20 4.56 17.13
C ALA A 74 9.80 4.72 15.72
N VAL A 75 10.97 4.14 15.47
CA VAL A 75 11.61 4.20 14.14
C VAL A 75 10.76 3.50 13.07
N ALA A 76 10.26 2.29 13.35
CA ALA A 76 9.40 1.56 12.42
C ALA A 76 8.07 2.29 12.17
N GLY A 77 7.47 2.84 13.24
CA GLY A 77 6.23 3.62 13.17
C GLY A 77 6.40 4.90 12.35
N ILE A 78 7.49 5.63 12.54
CA ILE A 78 7.81 6.83 11.74
C ILE A 78 7.98 6.45 10.26
N GLY A 79 8.72 5.38 9.96
CA GLY A 79 8.86 4.89 8.58
C GLY A 79 7.51 4.57 7.93
N CYS A 80 6.65 3.88 8.67
CA CYS A 80 5.30 3.53 8.21
C CYS A 80 4.42 4.78 8.04
N ALA A 81 4.53 5.76 8.93
CA ALA A 81 3.80 7.02 8.85
C ALA A 81 4.24 7.88 7.66
N VAL A 82 5.54 7.93 7.37
CA VAL A 82 6.07 8.61 6.19
C VAL A 82 5.52 7.98 4.91
N VAL A 83 5.52 6.65 4.81
CA VAL A 83 4.95 5.96 3.65
C VAL A 83 3.45 6.24 3.52
N LEU A 84 2.71 6.22 4.63
CA LEU A 84 1.29 6.57 4.64
C LEU A 84 1.06 7.98 4.11
N VAL A 85 1.79 8.97 4.61
CA VAL A 85 1.64 10.38 4.20
C VAL A 85 1.99 10.55 2.72
N LEU A 86 3.11 9.96 2.26
CA LEU A 86 3.50 10.02 0.85
C LEU A 86 2.47 9.35 -0.05
N ALA A 87 1.92 8.21 0.37
CA ALA A 87 0.87 7.53 -0.37
C ALA A 87 -0.42 8.35 -0.44
N SER A 88 -0.84 8.99 0.67
CA SER A 88 -2.00 9.88 0.70
C SER A 88 -1.82 11.12 -0.18
N ILE A 89 -0.64 11.75 -0.14
CA ILE A 89 -0.32 12.90 -1.00
C ILE A 89 -0.33 12.48 -2.47
N GLY A 90 0.31 11.36 -2.81
CA GLY A 90 0.31 10.81 -4.17
C GLY A 90 -1.10 10.52 -4.67
N PHE A 91 -1.94 9.90 -3.83
CA PHE A 91 -3.33 9.65 -4.17
C PHE A 91 -4.11 10.95 -4.40
N ALA A 92 -3.97 11.93 -3.51
CA ALA A 92 -4.62 13.24 -3.64
C ALA A 92 -4.16 13.97 -4.92
N TYR A 93 -2.90 13.84 -5.30
CA TYR A 93 -2.36 14.42 -6.53
C TYR A 93 -2.98 13.78 -7.78
N VAL A 94 -3.08 12.44 -7.81
CA VAL A 94 -3.69 11.70 -8.92
C VAL A 94 -5.20 11.98 -9.00
N ALA A 95 -5.90 11.97 -7.87
CA ALA A 95 -7.34 12.22 -7.80
C ALA A 95 -7.72 13.68 -8.13
N GLY A 96 -6.83 14.63 -7.82
CA GLY A 96 -7.04 16.06 -8.05
C GLY A 96 -6.82 16.53 -9.48
N ASN A 97 -6.26 15.68 -10.35
CA ASN A 97 -5.99 16.01 -11.76
C ASN A 97 -6.62 14.96 -12.71
N PRO A 98 -7.96 14.83 -12.73
CA PRO A 98 -8.64 13.87 -13.61
C PRO A 98 -8.44 14.20 -15.09
N ASP A 99 -8.33 15.49 -15.43
CA ASP A 99 -8.04 15.97 -16.77
C ASP A 99 -6.53 16.23 -16.88
N ARG A 100 -5.82 15.29 -17.52
CA ARG A 100 -4.36 15.28 -17.68
C ARG A 100 -3.87 16.47 -18.51
N VAL A 101 -3.74 17.65 -17.91
CA VAL A 101 -3.11 18.84 -18.53
C VAL A 101 -1.58 18.75 -18.48
N LEU A 102 -1.02 17.85 -17.65
CA LEU A 102 0.41 17.57 -17.59
C LEU A 102 0.76 16.28 -18.35
N PRO A 103 1.83 16.27 -19.18
CA PRO A 103 2.32 15.10 -19.89
C PRO A 103 3.09 14.18 -18.94
N LEU A 104 2.46 13.73 -17.85
CA LEU A 104 3.03 12.65 -17.06
C LEU A 104 2.65 11.33 -17.71
N ASP A 105 3.67 10.58 -18.11
CA ASP A 105 3.50 9.25 -18.64
C ASP A 105 2.80 8.35 -17.60
N PRO A 106 1.67 7.72 -17.94
CA PRO A 106 0.90 6.89 -17.01
C PRO A 106 1.71 5.70 -16.48
N GLU A 107 2.75 5.27 -17.21
CA GLU A 107 3.71 4.26 -16.78
C GLU A 107 4.50 4.70 -15.55
N SER A 108 4.93 5.96 -15.49
CA SER A 108 5.70 6.49 -14.35
C SER A 108 4.86 6.54 -13.09
N ILE A 109 3.57 6.91 -13.21
CA ILE A 109 2.62 6.93 -12.09
C ILE A 109 2.34 5.51 -11.60
N ALA A 110 2.14 4.57 -12.52
CA ALA A 110 1.92 3.17 -12.18
C ALA A 110 3.12 2.56 -11.44
N LEU A 111 4.34 2.81 -11.94
CA LEU A 111 5.57 2.31 -11.34
C LEU A 111 5.84 2.93 -9.96
N ALA A 112 5.66 4.25 -9.81
CA ALA A 112 5.80 4.93 -8.53
C ALA A 112 4.80 4.41 -7.49
N SER A 113 3.55 4.16 -7.90
CA SER A 113 2.52 3.66 -7.01
C SER A 113 2.77 2.22 -6.57
N LEU A 114 3.28 1.39 -7.47
CA LEU A 114 3.63 -0.01 -7.18
C LEU A 114 4.87 -0.09 -6.27
N ALA A 115 5.86 0.79 -6.50
CA ALA A 115 7.00 0.94 -5.59
C ALA A 115 6.53 1.36 -4.18
N MET A 116 5.67 2.37 -4.06
CA MET A 116 5.10 2.81 -2.79
C MET A 116 4.29 1.72 -2.07
N LEU A 117 3.55 0.90 -2.82
CA LEU A 117 2.85 -0.25 -2.27
C LEU A 117 3.82 -1.29 -1.70
N SER A 118 4.89 -1.62 -2.44
CA SER A 118 5.90 -2.58 -1.98
C SER A 118 6.60 -2.10 -0.69
N PHE A 119 6.98 -0.82 -0.63
CA PHE A 119 7.55 -0.21 0.58
C PHE A 119 6.54 -0.20 1.73
N GLY A 120 5.27 0.11 1.45
CA GLY A 120 4.20 0.06 2.45
C GLY A 120 4.02 -1.32 3.06
N ILE A 121 4.03 -2.38 2.26
CA ILE A 121 3.93 -3.77 2.73
C ILE A 121 5.12 -4.13 3.62
N VAL A 122 6.35 -3.82 3.19
CA VAL A 122 7.56 -4.13 3.95
C VAL A 122 7.57 -3.39 5.29
N SER A 123 7.34 -2.07 5.26
CA SER A 123 7.33 -1.23 6.47
C SER A 123 6.23 -1.64 7.45
N SER A 124 5.04 -1.95 6.94
CA SER A 124 3.91 -2.40 7.76
C SER A 124 4.16 -3.78 8.37
N GLY A 125 4.78 -4.69 7.61
CA GLY A 125 5.21 -5.99 8.10
C GLY A 125 6.20 -5.87 9.26
N SER A 126 7.17 -4.96 9.16
CA SER A 126 8.10 -4.67 10.26
C SER A 126 7.39 -4.14 11.52
N CYS A 127 6.39 -3.27 11.36
CA CYS A 127 5.59 -2.76 12.47
C CYS A 127 4.87 -3.90 13.21
N ILE A 128 4.28 -4.84 12.48
CA ILE A 128 3.55 -5.96 13.10
C ILE A 128 4.48 -6.97 13.73
N ALA A 129 5.65 -7.22 13.13
CA ALA A 129 6.68 -8.06 13.73
C ALA A 129 7.15 -7.48 15.07
N LEU A 130 7.37 -6.17 15.15
CA LEU A 130 7.79 -5.47 16.37
C LEU A 130 6.67 -5.34 17.41
N ALA A 131 5.41 -5.20 16.98
CA ALA A 131 4.26 -5.15 17.88
C ALA A 131 4.06 -6.47 18.66
N GLU A 132 4.52 -7.58 18.10
CA GLU A 132 4.42 -8.92 18.69
C GLU A 132 5.51 -9.22 19.73
N TYR A 133 6.62 -8.47 19.75
CA TYR A 133 7.69 -8.56 20.77
C TYR A 133 7.25 -7.95 22.13
N ARG A 134 6.11 -8.43 22.64
CA ARG A 134 5.51 -8.00 23.92
C ARG A 134 6.41 -8.31 25.12
#